data_AF-A0A2U1LC81-F1
#
_entry.id   AF-A0A2U1LC81-F1
#
_cell.length_a   1.000
_cell.length_b   1.000
_cell.length_c   1.000
_cell.angle_alpha   90.00
_cell.angle_beta   90.00
_cell.angle_gamma   90.00
#
_symmetry.space_group_name_H-M   'P 1'
#
loop_
_entity.id
_entity.type
_entity.pdbx_description
1 polymer ?
#
loop_
_entity_poly.entity_id
_entity_poly.type
_entity_poly.pdbx_seq_one_letter_code
_entity_poly.pdbx_strand_id
1 'polypeptide(L)'
;MWWADIKAAIGQRINVEGLMFSVSVITKNRNWVMPHLSVKDIRYIDWAALKSKGYEGVVFDKDNTLTVPYSLSLWGPISESVESCKAVFGSNVAVFSNSAGLEEYDPDGRKARALEFVIGIRVIRHKVKKPAGSAEEIEKHFGCDSSKLIMVGDRPFTDIVYGNRNGFLTILTAPLSLAGEPFIVRQVRKIELALVNSWSKKGLKPANQRLLPDALDCVKELPPM
;
A
#
# COMPACT_ATOMS: atom_id res chain seq x y z
N MET A 1 9.31 -8.25 36.89
CA MET A 1 8.01 -7.83 36.33
C MET A 1 8.17 -6.91 35.12
N TRP A 2 8.91 -5.80 35.19
CA TRP A 2 9.11 -4.87 34.05
C TRP A 2 9.61 -5.48 32.72
N TRP A 3 10.50 -6.48 32.77
CA TRP A 3 11.01 -7.17 31.56
C TRP A 3 9.98 -8.11 30.91
N ALA A 4 9.01 -8.62 31.67
CA ALA A 4 7.94 -9.46 31.14
C ALA A 4 6.88 -8.62 30.43
N ASP A 5 6.59 -7.42 30.96
CA ASP A 5 5.65 -6.46 30.34
C ASP A 5 6.25 -5.81 29.09
N ILE A 6 7.57 -5.55 29.09
CA ILE A 6 8.30 -5.13 27.87
C ILE A 6 8.31 -6.27 26.84
N LYS A 7 8.56 -7.51 27.26
CA LYS A 7 8.46 -8.68 26.36
C LYS A 7 7.03 -8.92 25.86
N ALA A 8 6.00 -8.61 26.63
CA ALA A 8 4.61 -8.70 26.18
C ALA A 8 4.24 -7.57 25.21
N ALA A 9 4.67 -6.34 25.50
CA ALA A 9 4.46 -5.17 24.64
C ALA A 9 5.25 -5.25 23.32
N ILE A 10 6.43 -5.88 23.34
CA ILE A 10 7.26 -6.17 22.15
C ILE A 10 6.79 -7.45 21.46
N GLY A 11 6.41 -8.48 22.22
CA GLY A 11 6.09 -9.84 21.77
C GLY A 11 4.70 -10.02 21.16
N GLN A 12 3.80 -9.05 21.33
CA GLN A 12 2.51 -9.02 20.63
C GLN A 12 2.48 -8.05 19.43
N ARG A 13 3.51 -7.20 19.25
CA ARG A 13 3.49 -6.12 18.24
C ARG A 13 4.53 -6.24 17.14
N ILE A 14 5.48 -7.17 17.26
CA ILE A 14 6.34 -7.55 16.14
C ILE A 14 5.63 -8.70 15.45
N ASN A 15 5.08 -8.43 14.28
CA ASN A 15 4.54 -9.43 13.39
C ASN A 15 5.69 -10.34 12.94
N VAL A 16 6.03 -11.36 13.75
CA VAL A 16 7.15 -12.29 13.50
C VAL A 16 6.97 -12.96 12.15
N GLU A 17 5.73 -13.26 11.75
CA GLU A 17 5.41 -13.74 10.40
C GLU A 17 5.71 -12.70 9.33
N GLY A 18 5.37 -11.43 9.55
CA GLY A 18 5.73 -10.33 8.66
C GLY A 18 7.25 -10.14 8.53
N LEU A 19 7.99 -10.33 9.62
CA LEU A 19 9.46 -10.26 9.65
C LEU A 19 10.10 -11.46 8.93
N MET A 20 9.63 -12.69 9.20
CA MET A 20 10.09 -13.91 8.53
C MET A 20 9.77 -13.90 7.04
N PHE A 21 8.59 -13.41 6.68
CA PHE A 21 8.22 -13.22 5.28
C PHE A 21 9.11 -12.15 4.61
N SER A 22 9.36 -11.02 5.28
CA SER A 22 10.30 -9.99 4.80
C SER A 22 11.70 -10.57 4.57
N VAL A 23 12.20 -11.43 5.47
CA VAL A 23 13.50 -12.12 5.30
C VAL A 23 13.50 -13.06 4.08
N SER A 24 12.41 -13.81 3.85
CA SER A 24 12.30 -14.69 2.67
C SER A 24 12.25 -13.90 1.35
N VAL A 25 11.58 -12.75 1.34
CA VAL A 25 11.49 -11.85 0.19
C VAL A 25 12.85 -11.23 -0.14
N ILE A 26 13.58 -10.77 0.88
CA ILE A 26 14.94 -10.19 0.75
C ILE A 26 15.94 -11.19 0.18
N THR A 27 15.77 -12.48 0.48
CA THR A 27 16.75 -13.52 0.10
C THR A 27 16.45 -14.20 -1.24
N LYS A 28 15.18 -14.41 -1.60
CA LYS A 28 14.81 -15.19 -2.80
C LYS A 28 14.21 -14.35 -3.93
N ASN A 29 13.42 -13.31 -3.64
CA ASN A 29 12.62 -12.59 -4.63
C ASN A 29 12.73 -11.07 -4.45
N ARG A 30 13.94 -10.54 -4.57
CA ARG A 30 14.23 -9.11 -4.36
C ARG A 30 13.42 -8.20 -5.29
N ASN A 31 13.05 -8.66 -6.48
CA ASN A 31 12.24 -7.89 -7.43
C ASN A 31 10.84 -7.56 -6.88
N TRP A 32 10.32 -8.32 -5.91
CA TRP A 32 9.02 -8.05 -5.31
C TRP A 32 9.00 -6.80 -4.42
N VAL A 33 10.14 -6.33 -3.90
CA VAL A 33 10.16 -5.10 -3.11
C VAL A 33 10.31 -3.84 -3.97
N MET A 34 10.60 -4.02 -5.26
CA MET A 34 10.85 -2.92 -6.18
C MET A 34 9.51 -2.41 -6.71
N PRO A 35 9.15 -1.15 -6.47
CA PRO A 35 7.91 -0.59 -7.01
C PRO A 35 8.03 -0.35 -8.52
N HIS A 36 6.90 -0.33 -9.23
CA HIS A 36 6.87 0.08 -10.63
C HIS A 36 6.99 1.61 -10.77
N LEU A 37 6.40 2.33 -9.81
CA LEU A 37 6.47 3.78 -9.74
C LEU A 37 6.64 4.23 -8.28
N SER A 38 7.44 5.27 -8.06
CA SER A 38 7.58 5.91 -6.74
C SER A 38 7.24 7.38 -6.85
N VAL A 39 6.33 7.86 -6.01
CA VAL A 39 5.90 9.26 -5.95
C VAL A 39 5.89 9.76 -4.51
N LYS A 40 5.82 11.08 -4.32
CA LYS A 40 5.77 11.67 -2.97
C LYS A 40 4.46 11.30 -2.26
N ASP A 41 3.34 11.54 -2.90
CA ASP A 41 2.01 11.17 -2.46
C ASP A 41 1.09 11.06 -3.68
N ILE A 42 -0.17 10.70 -3.45
CA ILE A 42 -1.10 10.38 -4.53
C ILE A 42 -1.46 11.57 -5.43
N ARG A 43 -1.14 12.82 -5.06
CA ARG A 43 -1.37 13.99 -5.94
C ARG A 43 -0.50 13.95 -7.19
N TYR A 44 0.65 13.30 -7.10
CA TYR A 44 1.58 13.16 -8.22
C TYR A 44 1.17 12.06 -9.19
N ILE A 45 0.07 11.34 -8.94
CA ILE A 45 -0.37 10.25 -9.80
C ILE A 45 -1.32 10.78 -10.87
N ASP A 46 -1.03 10.47 -12.13
CA ASP A 46 -1.96 10.69 -13.23
C ASP A 46 -2.92 9.51 -13.39
N TRP A 47 -4.07 9.61 -12.72
CA TRP A 47 -5.14 8.63 -12.80
C TRP A 47 -5.67 8.43 -14.22
N ALA A 48 -5.78 9.50 -15.01
CA ALA A 48 -6.30 9.41 -16.37
C ALA A 48 -5.31 8.72 -17.29
N ALA A 49 -4.01 9.02 -17.16
CA ALA A 49 -2.96 8.29 -17.88
C ALA A 49 -2.99 6.80 -17.54
N LEU A 50 -3.10 6.44 -16.26
CA LEU A 50 -3.22 5.04 -15.84
C LEU A 50 -4.47 4.36 -16.42
N LYS A 51 -5.62 5.03 -16.41
CA LYS A 51 -6.84 4.51 -17.03
C LYS A 51 -6.66 4.28 -18.53
N SER A 52 -6.01 5.22 -19.24
CA SER A 52 -5.74 5.11 -20.68
C SER A 52 -4.80 3.95 -21.04
N LYS A 53 -3.91 3.56 -20.11
CA LYS A 53 -3.02 2.41 -20.25
C LYS A 53 -3.72 1.07 -19.91
N GLY A 54 -5.03 1.08 -19.63
CA GLY A 54 -5.86 -0.13 -19.52
C GLY A 54 -6.10 -0.62 -18.09
N TYR A 55 -5.69 0.13 -17.07
CA TYR A 55 -6.02 -0.21 -15.68
C TYR A 55 -7.51 -0.01 -15.39
N GLU A 56 -8.09 -0.93 -14.61
CA GLU A 56 -9.52 -0.97 -14.36
C GLU A 56 -9.91 -0.52 -12.95
N GLY A 57 -8.98 -0.52 -12.00
CA GLY A 57 -9.25 -0.10 -10.63
C GLY A 57 -8.02 0.16 -9.77
N VAL A 58 -8.25 0.84 -8.64
CA VAL A 58 -7.20 1.24 -7.69
C VAL A 58 -7.49 0.71 -6.29
N VAL A 59 -6.48 0.08 -5.70
CA VAL A 59 -6.46 -0.42 -4.33
C VAL A 59 -5.47 0.41 -3.53
N PHE A 60 -5.98 1.14 -2.53
CA PHE A 60 -5.17 1.95 -1.63
C PHE A 60 -4.89 1.22 -0.33
N ASP A 61 -3.66 1.30 0.17
CA ASP A 61 -3.43 1.19 1.60
C ASP A 61 -4.09 2.37 2.35
N LYS A 62 -4.31 2.18 3.66
CA LYS A 62 -4.95 3.19 4.52
C LYS A 62 -3.91 4.11 5.16
N ASP A 63 -3.16 3.58 6.12
CA ASP A 63 -2.36 4.35 7.06
C ASP A 63 -1.08 4.81 6.36
N ASN A 64 -0.76 6.11 6.43
CA ASN A 64 0.32 6.76 5.66
C ASN A 64 0.16 6.76 4.14
N THR A 65 -1.01 6.41 3.62
CA THR A 65 -1.34 6.52 2.19
C THR A 65 -2.54 7.44 1.97
N LEU A 66 -3.68 7.12 2.59
CA LEU A 66 -4.89 7.97 2.57
C LEU A 66 -5.06 8.78 3.86
N THR A 67 -4.64 8.21 5.00
CA THR A 67 -4.78 8.86 6.30
C THR A 67 -3.41 9.01 6.95
N VAL A 68 -3.24 10.00 7.82
CA VAL A 68 -2.12 9.96 8.78
C VAL A 68 -2.27 8.72 9.69
N PRO A 69 -1.18 8.25 10.34
CA PRO A 69 -1.24 7.03 11.15
C PRO A 69 -2.39 7.05 12.17
N TYR A 70 -3.15 5.95 12.23
CA TYR A 70 -4.23 5.74 13.20
C TYR A 70 -5.43 6.70 13.09
N SER A 71 -5.46 7.56 12.06
CA SER A 71 -6.61 8.43 11.77
C SER A 71 -7.70 7.67 11.00
N LEU A 72 -8.94 8.15 11.13
CA LEU A 72 -10.07 7.75 10.28
C LEU A 72 -10.38 8.79 9.20
N SER A 73 -9.84 10.00 9.34
CA SER A 73 -10.06 11.10 8.39
C SER A 73 -9.01 11.06 7.27
N LEU A 74 -9.49 11.33 6.06
CA LEU A 74 -8.64 11.56 4.89
C LEU A 74 -7.66 12.70 5.17
N TRP A 75 -6.41 12.56 4.75
CA TRP A 75 -5.44 13.64 4.85
C TRP A 75 -5.82 14.76 3.89
N GLY A 76 -6.19 15.93 4.44
CA GLY A 76 -6.75 17.05 3.67
C GLY A 76 -6.04 17.35 2.35
N PRO A 77 -4.70 17.45 2.30
CA PRO A 77 -3.97 17.79 1.08
C PRO A 77 -4.17 16.84 -0.10
N ILE A 78 -4.55 15.57 0.09
CA ILE A 78 -4.74 14.62 -1.01
C ILE A 78 -6.20 14.48 -1.46
N SER A 79 -7.13 15.21 -0.85
CA SER A 79 -8.58 15.06 -1.08
C SER A 79 -8.97 15.21 -2.55
N GLU A 80 -8.43 16.23 -3.23
CA GLU A 80 -8.68 16.45 -4.65
C GLU A 80 -8.19 15.29 -5.53
N SER A 81 -7.04 14.69 -5.17
CA SER A 81 -6.53 13.53 -5.91
C SER A 81 -7.38 12.28 -5.68
N VAL A 82 -7.93 12.09 -4.48
CA VAL A 82 -8.89 11.02 -4.21
C VAL A 82 -10.16 11.19 -5.03
N GLU A 83 -10.73 12.40 -5.08
CA GLU A 83 -11.92 12.66 -5.89
C GLU A 83 -11.63 12.53 -7.40
N SER A 84 -10.46 12.97 -7.86
CA SER A 84 -10.01 12.74 -9.23
C SER A 84 -9.89 11.24 -9.55
N CYS A 85 -9.34 10.44 -8.65
CA CYS A 85 -9.26 8.99 -8.80
C CYS A 85 -10.65 8.36 -8.92
N LYS A 86 -11.58 8.72 -8.03
CA LYS A 86 -12.97 8.27 -8.05
C LYS A 86 -13.71 8.72 -9.32
N ALA A 87 -13.44 9.92 -9.82
CA ALA A 87 -14.02 10.38 -11.08
C ALA A 87 -13.56 9.56 -12.29
N VAL A 88 -12.30 9.10 -12.29
CA VAL A 88 -11.72 8.31 -13.39
C VAL A 88 -12.09 6.83 -13.31
N PHE A 89 -12.10 6.25 -12.11
CA PHE A 89 -12.31 4.81 -11.90
C PHE A 89 -13.72 4.45 -11.40
N GLY A 90 -14.56 5.44 -11.08
CA GLY A 90 -15.91 5.23 -10.59
C GLY A 90 -15.93 4.44 -9.27
N SER A 91 -16.72 3.37 -9.24
CA SER A 91 -16.79 2.45 -8.09
C SER A 91 -15.59 1.53 -7.96
N ASN A 92 -14.68 1.48 -8.94
CA ASN A 92 -13.50 0.63 -8.92
C ASN A 92 -12.36 1.30 -8.15
N VAL A 93 -12.64 1.68 -6.91
CA VAL A 93 -11.67 2.19 -5.95
C VAL A 93 -11.96 1.55 -4.60
N ALA A 94 -10.94 0.96 -3.98
CA ALA A 94 -11.09 0.27 -2.71
C ALA A 94 -9.88 0.51 -1.79
N VAL A 95 -10.09 0.32 -0.48
CA VAL A 95 -9.05 0.31 0.54
C VAL A 95 -8.76 -1.13 0.96
N PHE A 96 -7.49 -1.49 1.03
CA PHE A 96 -7.01 -2.77 1.55
C PHE A 96 -5.96 -2.53 2.64
N SER A 97 -6.34 -2.75 3.90
CA SER A 97 -5.55 -2.35 5.07
C SER A 97 -5.21 -3.55 5.97
N ASN A 98 -4.03 -3.53 6.58
CA ASN A 98 -3.64 -4.48 7.63
C ASN A 98 -4.27 -4.17 9.01
N SER A 99 -5.27 -3.28 9.06
CA SER A 99 -6.03 -2.99 10.27
C SER A 99 -7.53 -3.03 10.02
N ALA A 100 -8.09 -2.05 9.30
CA ALA A 100 -9.52 -2.02 8.97
C ALA A 100 -9.85 -3.09 7.90
N GLY A 101 -10.89 -3.89 8.15
CA GLY A 101 -11.30 -4.99 7.27
C GLY A 101 -10.52 -6.30 7.42
N LEU A 102 -9.42 -6.34 8.17
CA LEU A 102 -8.70 -7.58 8.47
C LEU A 102 -9.40 -8.33 9.61
N GLU A 103 -9.80 -9.59 9.40
CA GLU A 103 -10.54 -10.42 10.36
C GLU A 103 -9.89 -10.45 11.76
N GLU A 104 -8.56 -10.51 11.84
CA GLU A 104 -7.80 -10.48 13.12
C GLU A 104 -8.04 -9.21 13.95
N TYR A 105 -8.18 -8.05 13.31
CA TYR A 105 -8.26 -6.74 13.98
C TYR A 105 -9.61 -6.03 13.84
N ASP A 106 -10.49 -6.51 12.96
CA ASP A 106 -11.80 -5.94 12.66
C ASP A 106 -12.83 -7.03 12.35
N PRO A 107 -13.03 -8.03 13.24
CA PRO A 107 -13.87 -9.21 12.98
C PRO A 107 -15.35 -8.87 12.73
N ASP A 108 -15.82 -7.75 13.25
CA ASP A 108 -17.20 -7.25 13.05
C ASP A 108 -17.30 -6.15 11.97
N GLY A 109 -16.18 -5.85 11.29
CA GLY A 109 -16.11 -4.83 10.25
C GLY A 109 -16.47 -3.42 10.68
N ARG A 110 -16.45 -3.09 11.98
CA ARG A 110 -16.79 -1.75 12.48
C ARG A 110 -15.79 -0.70 12.00
N LYS A 111 -14.49 -0.99 12.03
CA LYS A 111 -13.46 -0.05 11.57
C LYS A 111 -13.58 0.18 10.07
N ALA A 112 -13.80 -0.89 9.30
CA ALA A 112 -14.07 -0.82 7.88
C ALA A 112 -15.28 0.08 7.60
N ARG A 113 -16.45 -0.18 8.22
CA ARG A 113 -17.66 0.62 8.01
C ARG A 113 -17.49 2.09 8.39
N ALA A 114 -16.80 2.38 9.49
CA ALA A 114 -16.50 3.75 9.90
C ALA A 114 -15.63 4.47 8.87
N LEU A 115 -14.60 3.80 8.34
CA LEU A 115 -13.74 4.36 7.30
C LEU A 115 -14.49 4.58 5.99
N GLU A 116 -15.32 3.62 5.57
CA GLU A 116 -16.17 3.73 4.39
C GLU A 116 -17.11 4.94 4.49
N PHE A 117 -17.70 5.16 5.66
CA PHE A 117 -18.58 6.30 5.90
C PHE A 117 -17.84 7.64 5.80
N VAL A 118 -16.61 7.72 6.31
CA VAL A 118 -15.82 8.97 6.34
C VAL A 118 -15.18 9.29 5.00
N ILE A 119 -14.62 8.29 4.32
CA ILE A 119 -13.82 8.50 3.08
C ILE A 119 -14.67 8.25 1.81
N GLY A 120 -15.77 7.52 1.93
CA GLY A 120 -16.61 7.17 0.77
C GLY A 120 -15.98 6.17 -0.18
N ILE A 121 -15.00 5.38 0.29
CA ILE A 121 -14.32 4.31 -0.46
C ILE A 121 -14.56 2.99 0.25
N ARG A 122 -14.91 1.94 -0.49
CA ARG A 122 -15.15 0.60 0.06
C ARG A 122 -13.87 0.00 0.64
N VAL A 123 -14.01 -0.68 1.78
CA VAL A 123 -12.89 -1.39 2.41
C VAL A 123 -13.02 -2.88 2.08
N ILE A 124 -11.96 -3.50 1.59
CA ILE A 124 -11.96 -4.94 1.32
C ILE A 124 -11.84 -5.68 2.66
N ARG A 125 -12.70 -6.68 2.87
CA ARG A 125 -12.67 -7.55 4.04
C ARG A 125 -11.86 -8.78 3.70
N HIS A 126 -10.93 -9.14 4.57
CA HIS A 126 -9.96 -10.20 4.29
C HIS A 126 -9.48 -10.90 5.54
N LYS A 127 -8.92 -12.10 5.35
CA LYS A 127 -8.42 -12.95 6.46
C LYS A 127 -6.91 -12.89 6.63
N VAL A 128 -6.18 -12.57 5.56
CA VAL A 128 -4.72 -12.69 5.53
C VAL A 128 -4.10 -11.33 5.29
N LYS A 129 -3.31 -10.87 6.26
CA LYS A 129 -2.57 -9.61 6.19
C LYS A 129 -1.56 -9.57 5.04
N LYS A 130 -1.39 -8.40 4.43
CA LYS A 130 -0.25 -8.08 3.56
C LYS A 130 1.05 -8.27 4.33
N PRO A 131 2.12 -8.76 3.69
CA PRO A 131 2.27 -9.08 2.26
C PRO A 131 1.82 -10.50 1.85
N ALA A 132 1.24 -11.27 2.77
CA ALA A 132 0.70 -12.60 2.49
C ALA A 132 -0.69 -12.51 1.85
N GLY A 133 -1.31 -13.66 1.56
CA GLY A 133 -2.62 -13.74 0.91
C GLY A 133 -2.57 -13.72 -0.61
N SER A 134 -3.66 -14.18 -1.23
CA SER A 134 -3.93 -14.08 -2.67
C SER A 134 -4.69 -12.77 -2.98
N ALA A 135 -4.88 -12.47 -4.27
CA ALA A 135 -5.71 -11.37 -4.74
C ALA A 135 -7.20 -11.71 -4.84
N GLU A 136 -7.62 -12.92 -4.52
CA GLU A 136 -8.97 -13.44 -4.84
C GLU A 136 -10.11 -12.55 -4.30
N GLU A 137 -10.00 -12.08 -3.05
CA GLU A 137 -11.00 -11.19 -2.44
C GLU A 137 -11.04 -9.81 -3.13
N ILE A 138 -9.89 -9.36 -3.65
CA ILE A 138 -9.77 -8.11 -4.40
C ILE A 138 -10.33 -8.29 -5.80
N GLU A 139 -9.89 -9.29 -6.55
CA GLU A 139 -10.38 -9.58 -7.91
C GLU A 139 -11.89 -9.78 -7.93
N LYS A 140 -12.43 -10.48 -6.93
CA LYS A 140 -13.88 -10.63 -6.75
C LYS A 140 -14.59 -9.30 -6.50
N HIS A 141 -13.99 -8.38 -5.76
CA HIS A 141 -14.56 -7.05 -5.52
C HIS A 141 -14.62 -6.21 -6.80
N PHE A 142 -13.56 -6.25 -7.62
CA PHE A 142 -13.44 -5.44 -8.83
C PHE A 142 -14.05 -6.10 -10.08
N GLY A 143 -14.20 -7.42 -10.08
CA GLY A 143 -14.65 -8.20 -11.24
C GLY A 143 -13.60 -8.30 -12.35
N CYS A 144 -12.31 -8.08 -12.05
CA CYS A 144 -11.22 -8.17 -13.02
C CYS A 144 -9.95 -8.77 -12.39
N ASP A 145 -9.04 -9.22 -13.24
CA ASP A 145 -7.73 -9.78 -12.86
C ASP A 145 -6.82 -8.71 -12.23
N SER A 146 -6.00 -9.12 -11.27
CA SER A 146 -5.05 -8.26 -10.55
C SER A 146 -4.06 -7.52 -11.46
N SER A 147 -3.73 -8.05 -12.64
CA SER A 147 -2.86 -7.39 -13.63
C SER A 147 -3.45 -6.09 -14.18
N LYS A 148 -4.76 -5.90 -14.03
CA LYS A 148 -5.47 -4.67 -14.38
C LYS A 148 -5.73 -3.75 -13.18
N LEU A 149 -5.20 -4.11 -12.02
CA LEU A 149 -5.37 -3.35 -10.77
C LEU A 149 -4.06 -2.69 -10.33
N ILE A 150 -4.21 -1.59 -9.60
CA ILE A 150 -3.11 -0.79 -9.09
C ILE A 150 -3.11 -0.87 -7.57
N MET A 151 -2.01 -1.32 -6.96
CA MET A 151 -1.77 -1.25 -5.53
C MET A 151 -0.95 -0.01 -5.20
N VAL A 152 -1.52 0.89 -4.39
CA VAL A 152 -0.88 2.13 -3.94
C VAL A 152 -0.67 2.05 -2.43
N GLY A 153 0.56 2.22 -1.97
CA GLY A 153 0.88 2.17 -0.54
C GLY A 153 2.26 2.71 -0.22
N ASP A 154 2.58 2.83 1.06
CA ASP A 154 3.78 3.53 1.52
C ASP A 154 4.88 2.59 2.08
N ARG A 155 4.62 1.28 2.09
CA ARG A 155 5.55 0.27 2.61
C ARG A 155 6.04 -0.67 1.51
N PRO A 156 7.36 -0.67 1.21
CA PRO A 156 7.94 -1.63 0.28
C PRO A 156 7.68 -3.09 0.67
N PHE A 157 7.84 -3.46 1.94
CA PHE A 157 7.76 -4.87 2.35
C PHE A 157 6.34 -5.40 2.56
N THR A 158 5.33 -4.52 2.55
CA THR A 158 3.93 -4.94 2.64
C THR A 158 3.20 -4.69 1.34
N ASP A 159 3.00 -3.44 0.95
CA ASP A 159 2.11 -3.07 -0.15
C ASP A 159 2.71 -3.44 -1.50
N ILE A 160 3.98 -3.08 -1.69
CA ILE A 160 4.70 -3.34 -2.95
C ILE A 160 4.93 -4.83 -3.14
N VAL A 161 5.33 -5.55 -2.08
CA VAL A 161 5.47 -7.01 -2.14
C VAL A 161 4.14 -7.70 -2.38
N TYR A 162 3.06 -7.30 -1.70
CA TYR A 162 1.73 -7.87 -1.93
C TYR A 162 1.31 -7.68 -3.39
N GLY A 163 1.41 -6.45 -3.90
CA GLY A 163 1.02 -6.13 -5.26
C GLY A 163 1.85 -6.89 -6.29
N ASN A 164 3.18 -6.84 -6.17
CA ASN A 164 4.08 -7.51 -7.12
C ASN A 164 3.92 -9.05 -7.11
N ARG A 165 3.68 -9.66 -5.94
CA ARG A 165 3.45 -11.11 -5.84
C ARG A 165 2.17 -11.55 -6.52
N ASN A 166 1.15 -10.69 -6.45
CA ASN A 166 -0.16 -11.02 -6.95
C ASN A 166 -0.42 -10.47 -8.36
N GLY A 167 0.50 -9.71 -8.97
CA GLY A 167 0.40 -9.26 -10.36
C GLY A 167 -0.05 -7.81 -10.56
N PHE A 168 -0.26 -7.05 -9.49
CA PHE A 168 -0.68 -5.65 -9.55
C PHE A 168 0.42 -4.75 -10.11
N LEU A 169 0.01 -3.63 -10.74
CA LEU A 169 0.88 -2.47 -10.81
C LEU A 169 1.09 -1.92 -9.41
N THR A 170 2.33 -1.56 -9.04
CA THR A 170 2.64 -1.07 -7.70
C THR A 170 3.18 0.35 -7.72
N ILE A 171 2.54 1.24 -6.96
CA ILE A 171 2.95 2.62 -6.77
C ILE A 171 3.31 2.83 -5.30
N LEU A 172 4.57 3.16 -5.04
CA LEU A 172 5.08 3.48 -3.71
C LEU A 172 4.92 4.98 -3.45
N THR A 173 4.26 5.33 -2.34
CA THR A 173 4.20 6.70 -1.82
C THR A 173 5.19 6.90 -0.66
N ALA A 174 5.58 8.15 -0.38
CA ALA A 174 6.23 8.45 0.88
C ALA A 174 5.17 8.46 2.01
N PRO A 175 5.54 8.14 3.27
CA PRO A 175 4.60 8.19 4.37
C PRO A 175 4.12 9.62 4.63
N LEU A 176 2.81 9.80 4.78
CA LEU A 176 2.21 11.11 5.04
C LEU A 176 2.72 11.75 6.35
N SER A 177 2.92 10.94 7.40
CA SER A 177 3.46 11.44 8.66
C SER A 177 4.18 10.34 9.45
N LEU A 178 5.37 10.66 9.96
CA LEU A 178 6.09 9.78 10.89
C LEU A 178 5.71 10.02 12.36
N ALA A 179 4.84 11.01 12.62
CA ALA A 179 4.40 11.34 13.98
C ALA A 179 3.49 10.21 14.51
N GLY A 180 3.72 9.79 15.75
CA GLY A 180 2.95 8.72 16.39
C GLY A 180 3.35 7.31 15.99
N GLU A 181 4.22 7.12 14.99
CA GLU A 181 4.75 5.79 14.67
C GLU A 181 5.73 5.30 15.76
N PRO A 182 5.65 4.02 16.17
CA PRO A 182 6.61 3.43 17.09
C PRO A 182 8.04 3.53 16.56
N PHE A 183 9.02 3.75 17.44
CA PHE A 183 10.43 3.89 17.06
C PHE A 183 10.95 2.72 16.21
N ILE A 184 10.58 1.49 16.56
CA ILE A 184 10.99 0.27 15.84
C ILE A 184 10.46 0.30 14.40
N VAL A 185 9.20 0.70 14.20
CA VAL A 185 8.58 0.80 12.87
C VAL A 185 9.33 1.82 12.01
N ARG A 186 9.73 2.96 12.59
CA ARG A 186 10.54 3.97 11.91
C ARG A 186 11.92 3.47 11.50
N GLN A 187 12.57 2.63 12.32
CA GLN A 187 13.86 2.03 11.94
C GLN A 187 13.69 1.01 10.81
N VAL A 188 12.66 0.16 10.87
CA VAL A 188 12.37 -0.80 9.80
C VAL A 188 12.12 -0.09 8.47
N ARG A 189 11.34 1.01 8.46
CA ARG A 189 11.16 1.85 7.25
C ARG A 189 12.47 2.33 6.64
N LYS A 190 13.41 2.78 7.48
CA LYS A 190 14.73 3.23 7.00
C LYS A 190 15.48 2.09 6.32
N ILE A 191 15.43 0.90 6.89
CA ILE A 191 16.06 -0.30 6.32
C ILE A 191 15.39 -0.67 4.99
N GLU A 192 14.05 -0.69 4.95
CA GLU A 192 13.26 -0.95 3.74
C GLU A 192 13.66 -0.01 2.60
N LEU A 193 13.65 1.29 2.85
CA LEU A 193 14.00 2.30 1.84
C LEU A 193 15.48 2.23 1.45
N ALA A 194 16.39 1.96 2.39
CA ALA A 194 17.80 1.78 2.08
C ALA A 194 18.04 0.59 1.14
N LEU A 195 17.33 -0.52 1.35
CA LEU A 195 17.40 -1.70 0.50
C LEU A 195 16.82 -1.43 -0.90
N VAL A 196 15.63 -0.83 -0.99
CA VAL A 196 15.03 -0.44 -2.27
C VAL A 196 15.96 0.51 -3.04
N ASN A 197 16.50 1.54 -2.38
CA ASN A 197 17.42 2.48 -3.01
C ASN A 197 18.73 1.81 -3.46
N SER A 198 19.29 0.91 -2.65
CA SER A 198 20.51 0.18 -3.01
C SER A 198 20.29 -0.72 -4.22
N TRP A 199 19.16 -1.44 -4.25
CA TRP A 199 18.83 -2.34 -5.35
C TRP A 199 18.42 -1.60 -6.62
N SER A 200 17.69 -0.50 -6.51
CA SER A 200 17.39 0.40 -7.63
C SER A 200 18.68 0.92 -8.28
N LYS A 201 19.64 1.39 -7.48
CA LYS A 201 20.97 1.82 -7.98
C LYS A 201 21.76 0.70 -8.66
N LYS A 202 21.51 -0.55 -8.28
CA LYS A 202 22.10 -1.74 -8.92
C LYS A 202 21.31 -2.21 -10.16
N GLY A 203 20.31 -1.44 -10.59
CA GLY A 203 19.49 -1.76 -11.76
C GLY A 203 18.45 -2.85 -11.51
N LEU A 204 18.14 -3.16 -10.24
CA LEU A 204 17.09 -4.12 -9.94
C LEU A 204 15.73 -3.54 -10.32
N LYS A 205 14.94 -4.35 -11.00
CA LYS A 205 13.67 -3.97 -11.61
C LYS A 205 12.49 -4.65 -10.88
N PRO A 206 11.28 -4.09 -10.97
CA PRO A 206 10.08 -4.73 -10.44
C PRO A 206 9.82 -6.07 -11.13
N ALA A 207 9.07 -6.94 -10.45
CA ALA A 207 8.85 -8.31 -10.90
C ALA A 207 8.12 -8.42 -12.25
N ASN A 208 7.25 -7.46 -12.60
CA ASN A 208 6.57 -7.45 -13.89
C ASN A 208 6.71 -6.11 -14.62
N GLN A 209 7.86 -5.91 -15.27
CA GLN A 209 8.18 -4.67 -15.99
C GLN A 209 7.16 -4.29 -17.07
N ARG A 210 6.44 -5.24 -17.65
CA ARG A 210 5.53 -5.01 -18.77
C ARG A 210 4.29 -4.23 -18.38
N LEU A 211 3.97 -4.18 -17.09
CA LEU A 211 2.85 -3.42 -16.56
C LEU A 211 3.02 -1.92 -16.80
N LEU A 212 4.26 -1.41 -16.73
CA LEU A 212 4.50 0.02 -16.94
C LEU A 212 5.86 0.25 -17.63
N PRO A 213 5.93 0.14 -18.97
CA PRO A 213 7.16 0.35 -19.70
C PRO A 213 7.66 1.81 -19.59
N ASP A 214 6.75 2.78 -19.60
CA ASP A 214 7.04 4.22 -19.52
C ASP A 214 6.39 4.82 -18.26
N ALA A 215 7.06 4.67 -17.12
CA ALA A 215 6.52 5.07 -15.82
C ALA A 215 6.37 6.59 -15.63
N LEU A 216 7.18 7.39 -16.33
CA LEU A 216 7.18 8.85 -16.20
C LEU A 216 5.88 9.48 -16.73
N ASP A 217 5.23 8.87 -17.72
CA ASP A 217 3.96 9.36 -18.27
C ASP A 217 2.80 9.35 -17.27
N CYS A 218 2.94 8.60 -16.17
CA CYS A 218 1.90 8.46 -15.15
C CYS A 218 2.15 9.35 -13.92
N VAL A 219 3.15 10.24 -13.99
CA VAL A 219 3.51 11.16 -12.91
C VAL A 219 3.21 12.60 -13.33
N LYS A 220 2.42 13.29 -12.52
CA LYS A 220 2.16 14.72 -12.67
C LYS A 220 3.28 15.54 -12.06
N GLU A 221 3.67 16.61 -12.73
CA GLU A 221 4.34 17.73 -12.07
C GLU A 221 3.30 18.54 -11.32
N LEU A 222 3.47 18.69 -10.00
CA LEU A 222 2.63 19.62 -9.25
C LEU A 222 3.14 21.05 -9.46
N PRO A 223 2.25 22.06 -9.48
CA PRO A 223 2.67 23.45 -9.47
C PRO A 223 3.61 23.70 -8.27
N PRO A 224 4.63 24.57 -8.41
CA PRO A 224 5.40 25.03 -7.26
C PRO A 224 4.44 25.59 -6.21
N MET A 225 4.54 25.09 -4.97
CA MET A 225 3.82 25.67 -3.82
C MET A 225 4.36 27.05 -3.48
#